data_AF-A0A535PNH5-F1
#
_entry.id   AF-A0A535PNH5-F1
#
_cell.length_a   1.000
_cell.length_b   1.000
_cell.length_c   1.000
_cell.angle_alpha   90.00
_cell.angle_beta   90.00
_cell.angle_gamma   90.00
#
_symmetry.space_group_name_H-M   'P 1'
#
loop_
_entity.id
_entity.type
_entity.pdbx_description
1 polymer ?
#
loop_
_entity_poly.entity_id
_entity_poly.type
_entity_poly.pdbx_seq_one_letter_code
_entity_poly.pdbx_strand_id
1 'polypeptide(L)' 'MRKLTFGMNLSLDGYIAASGDDLGWSVPSDELFQWWSDRVGATGLALYGRKLWETMS' A
#
# COMPACT_ATOMS: atom_id res chain seq x y z
N MET A 1 -10.21 10.78 -18.97
CA MET A 1 -10.06 9.30 -18.97
C MET A 1 -9.70 8.85 -17.55
N ARG A 2 -10.21 7.70 -17.11
CA ARG A 2 -9.86 7.15 -15.78
C ARG A 2 -8.44 6.57 -15.82
N LYS A 3 -7.67 6.75 -14.75
CA LYS A 3 -6.31 6.21 -14.61
C LYS A 3 -6.35 5.03 -13.66
N LEU A 4 -5.71 3.93 -14.05
CA LEU A 4 -5.40 2.82 -13.16
C LEU A 4 -4.01 3.05 -12.59
N THR A 5 -3.90 3.09 -11.27
CA THR A 5 -2.64 3.33 -10.56
C THR A 5 -2.33 2.12 -9.68
N PHE A 6 -1.09 1.63 -9.74
CA PHE A 6 -0.58 0.65 -8.80
C PHE A 6 0.26 1.38 -7.76
N GLY A 7 0.08 1.02 -6.49
CA GLY A 7 0.84 1.60 -5.39
C GLY A 7 1.08 0.58 -4.30
N MET A 8 2.29 0.61 -3.74
CA MET A 8 2.74 -0.20 -2.60
C MET A 8 4.01 0.44 -2.02
N ASN A 9 4.25 0.28 -0.72
CA ASN A 9 5.59 0.51 -0.17
C ASN A 9 6.52 -0.59 -0.69
N LEU A 10 7.75 -0.23 -1.01
CA LEU A 10 8.74 -1.13 -1.61
C LEU A 10 10.09 -0.90 -0.96
N SER A 11 10.77 -1.97 -0.58
CA SER A 11 12.16 -1.92 -0.13
C SER A 11 13.09 -1.57 -1.28
N LEU A 12 14.31 -1.14 -0.98
CA LEU A 12 15.29 -0.78 -2.02
C LEU A 12 15.64 -1.96 -2.95
N ASP A 13 15.60 -3.17 -2.41
CA ASP A 13 15.85 -4.44 -3.11
C ASP A 13 14.57 -5.05 -3.75
N GLY A 14 13.44 -4.34 -3.73
CA GLY A 14 12.28 -4.66 -4.55
C GLY A 14 11.23 -5.58 -3.90
N TYR A 15 11.19 -5.67 -2.58
CA TYR A 15 10.22 -6.46 -1.83
C TYR A 15 9.13 -5.59 -1.19
N ILE A 16 7.91 -6.12 -1.09
CA ILE A 16 6.75 -5.44 -0.49
C ILE A 16 6.38 -5.96 0.91
N ALA A 17 6.98 -7.09 1.31
CA ALA A 17 6.77 -7.74 2.58
C ALA A 17 8.09 -8.39 3.03
N ALA A 18 8.31 -8.45 4.33
CA ALA A 18 9.37 -9.24 4.91
C ALA A 18 8.98 -10.73 5.00
N SER A 19 9.86 -11.54 5.58
CA SER A 19 9.62 -12.97 5.77
C SER A 19 8.34 -13.21 6.58
N GLY A 20 7.53 -14.18 6.18
CA GLY A 20 6.25 -14.47 6.83
C GLY A 20 5.13 -13.47 6.52
N ASP A 21 5.23 -12.74 5.40
CA ASP A 21 4.25 -11.74 4.95
C ASP A 21 4.11 -10.51 5.86
N ASP A 22 5.13 -10.24 6.65
CA ASP A 22 5.16 -9.10 7.55
C ASP A 22 5.21 -7.78 6.75
N LEU A 23 4.22 -6.91 6.99
CA LEU A 23 4.12 -5.56 6.41
C LEU A 23 4.69 -4.47 7.35
N GLY A 24 5.07 -4.82 8.58
CA GLY A 24 5.66 -3.93 9.58
C GLY A 24 7.14 -3.60 9.33
N TRP A 25 7.73 -4.07 8.23
CA TRP A 25 9.12 -3.81 7.87
C TRP A 25 9.39 -2.33 7.56
N SER A 26 8.37 -1.58 7.12
CA SER A 26 8.50 -0.16 6.79
C SER A 26 8.32 0.73 8.02
N VAL A 27 9.04 1.85 8.08
CA VAL A 27 8.91 2.82 9.17
C VAL A 27 7.73 3.76 8.89
N PRO A 28 6.69 3.80 9.74
CA PRO A 28 5.59 4.74 9.57
C PRO A 28 6.05 6.18 9.85
N SER A 29 5.47 7.14 9.13
CA SER A 29 5.61 8.57 9.41
C SER A 29 4.35 9.31 9.01
N ASP A 30 4.11 10.45 9.65
CA ASP A 30 2.92 11.29 9.37
C ASP A 30 2.91 11.77 7.91
N GLU A 31 4.08 12.11 7.37
CA GLU A 31 4.22 12.53 5.96
C GLU A 31 3.85 11.40 4.99
N LEU A 32 4.38 10.19 5.22
CA LEU A 32 4.07 9.02 4.38
C LEU A 32 2.59 8.66 4.47
N PHE A 33 2.00 8.75 5.67
CA PHE A 33 0.59 8.50 5.88
C PHE A 33 -0.29 9.51 5.14
N GLN A 34 0.05 10.80 5.21
CA GLN A 34 -0.68 11.85 4.50
C GLN A 34 -0.57 11.66 2.97
N TRP A 35 0.63 11.32 2.48
CA TRP A 35 0.88 11.05 1.07
C TRP A 35 -0.01 9.91 0.52
N TRP A 36 -0.23 8.87 1.32
CA TRP A 36 -1.15 7.77 1.00
C TRP A 36 -2.62 8.19 1.10
N SER A 37 -2.98 8.95 2.13
CA SER A 37 -4.33 9.46 2.34
C SER A 37 -4.82 10.32 1.17
N ASP A 38 -3.98 11.21 0.66
CA ASP A 38 -4.31 12.06 -0.50
C ASP A 38 -4.61 11.23 -1.75
N ARG A 39 -3.87 10.12 -1.94
CA ARG A 39 -4.07 9.20 -3.07
C ARG A 39 -5.34 8.38 -2.93
N VAL A 40 -5.57 7.80 -1.76
CA VAL A 40 -6.80 7.05 -1.48
C VAL A 40 -8.02 7.95 -1.64
N GLY A 41 -7.98 9.18 -1.12
CA GLY A 41 -9.05 10.16 -1.24
C GLY A 41 -9.37 10.57 -2.68
N ALA A 42 -8.39 10.50 -3.58
CA ALA A 42 -8.58 10.73 -5.02
C ALA A 42 -9.11 9.50 -5.79
N THR A 43 -9.17 8.32 -5.16
CA THR A 43 -9.66 7.09 -5.81
C THR A 43 -11.14 6.84 -5.54
N GLY A 44 -11.87 6.45 -6.59
CA GLY A 44 -13.28 5.99 -6.45
C GLY A 44 -13.43 4.47 -6.35
N LEU A 45 -12.35 3.71 -6.54
CA LEU A 45 -12.33 2.25 -6.47
C LEU A 45 -10.91 1.78 -6.12
N ALA A 46 -10.81 0.87 -5.16
CA ALA A 46 -9.60 0.13 -4.84
C ALA A 46 -9.79 -1.35 -5.14
N LEU A 47 -8.76 -2.00 -5.68
CA LEU A 47 -8.75 -3.43 -5.98
C LEU A 47 -7.64 -4.08 -5.17
N TYR A 48 -8.00 -5.12 -4.41
CA TYR A 48 -7.06 -5.86 -3.58
C TYR A 48 -7.08 -7.34 -3.95
N GLY A 49 -5.90 -7.97 -3.95
CA GLY A 49 -5.81 -9.42 -3.97
C GLY A 49 -6.31 -9.99 -2.64
N ARG A 50 -6.77 -11.25 -2.66
CA ARG A 50 -7.36 -11.92 -1.49
C ARG A 50 -6.52 -11.80 -0.22
N LYS A 51 -5.22 -12.10 -0.33
CA LYS A 51 -4.30 -12.07 0.81
C LYS A 51 -4.20 -10.71 1.46
N LEU A 52 -4.02 -9.65 0.66
CA LEU A 52 -3.94 -8.28 1.14
C LEU A 52 -5.27 -7.82 1.76
N TRP A 53 -6.39 -8.21 1.16
CA TRP A 53 -7.71 -7.94 1.71
C TRP A 53 -7.90 -8.57 3.09
N GLU A 54 -7.53 -9.84 3.25
CA GLU A 54 -7.59 -10.56 4.53
C GLU A 54 -6.65 -9.92 5.59
N THR A 55 -5.51 -9.37 5.21
CA THR A 55 -4.58 -8.67 6.13
C THR A 55 -5.10 -7.30 6.59
N MET A 56 -5.90 -6.60 5.77
CA MET A 56 -6.45 -5.27 6.09
C MET A 56 -7.80 -5.31 6.81
N SER A 57 -8.47 -6.48 6.84
CA SER A 57 -9.83 -6.67 7.39
C SER A 57 -9.84 -6.91 8.90
#